data_AF-A0A2S9KEA1-F1
#
_entry.id   AF-A0A2S9KEA1-F1
#
_cell.length_a   1.000
_cell.length_b   1.000
_cell.length_c   1.000
_cell.angle_alpha   90.00
_cell.angle_beta   90.00
_cell.angle_gamma   90.00
#
_symmetry.space_group_name_H-M   'P 1'
#
loop_
_entity.id
_entity.type
_entity.pdbx_description
1 polymer ?
#
loop_
_entity_poly.entity_id
_entity_poly.type
_entity_poly.pdbx_seq_one_letter_code
_entity_poly.pdbx_strand_id
1 'polypeptide(L)'
;MTFVLQQKPTFTAPVAFNIPSDGGKTQKVTFSVVFKMLAASEYKELNSRIALSNANHAALIEKLVAEQKERSGAPLTEIPLPECTDRDTINAVLVGFGADLLDEDKTPLEFNEFNLDRLLEVNGCAQAIVSSFFKHYAEQPAKN
;
A
#
# COMPACT_ATOMS: atom_id res chain seq x y z
N MET A 1 28.84 -10.59 27.55
CA MET A 1 28.11 -9.40 27.05
C MET A 1 27.02 -9.91 26.13
N THR A 2 25.76 -9.71 26.48
CA THR A 2 24.63 -10.31 25.75
C THR A 2 24.03 -9.24 24.86
N PHE A 3 24.14 -9.39 23.53
CA PHE A 3 23.42 -8.56 22.58
C PHE A 3 22.05 -9.19 22.33
N VAL A 4 21.00 -8.37 22.27
CA VAL A 4 19.65 -8.79 21.92
C VAL A 4 19.40 -8.37 20.48
N LEU A 5 19.23 -9.34 19.58
CA LEU A 5 18.81 -9.07 18.20
C LEU A 5 17.31 -8.82 18.19
N GLN A 6 16.88 -7.56 18.06
CA GLN A 6 15.49 -7.25 17.70
C GLN A 6 15.36 -7.29 16.16
N GLN A 7 15.28 -8.50 15.60
CA GLN A 7 14.90 -8.64 14.19
C GLN A 7 13.41 -8.31 14.06
N LYS A 8 13.11 -7.07 13.63
CA LYS A 8 11.78 -6.75 13.12
C LYS A 8 11.56 -7.62 11.88
N PRO A 9 10.46 -8.38 11.79
CA PRO A 9 10.21 -9.23 10.64
C PRO A 9 9.90 -8.32 9.45
N THR A 10 10.88 -8.11 8.57
CA THR A 10 10.76 -7.30 7.36
C THR A 10 11.16 -8.14 6.16
N PHE A 11 10.58 -7.85 5.00
CA PHE A 11 10.93 -8.53 3.75
C PHE A 11 11.10 -7.50 2.63
N THR A 12 11.99 -7.80 1.69
CA THR A 12 12.25 -6.96 0.52
C THR A 12 11.49 -7.51 -0.67
N ALA A 13 10.80 -6.66 -1.42
CA ALA A 13 10.09 -7.05 -2.63
C ALA A 13 10.37 -6.11 -3.80
N PRO A 14 10.43 -6.63 -5.03
CA PRO A 14 10.56 -5.82 -6.23
C PRO A 14 9.22 -5.20 -6.62
N VAL A 15 9.22 -3.90 -6.87
CA VAL A 15 8.08 -3.14 -7.40
C VAL A 15 8.38 -2.85 -8.87
N ALA A 16 7.45 -3.23 -9.75
CA ALA A 16 7.58 -2.97 -11.18
C ALA A 16 6.30 -2.34 -11.71
N PHE A 17 6.43 -1.26 -12.46
CA PHE A 17 5.32 -0.53 -13.05
C PHE A 17 5.72 0.16 -14.33
N ASN A 18 4.72 0.57 -15.13
CA ASN A 18 4.93 1.17 -16.44
C ASN A 18 4.60 2.66 -16.36
N ILE A 19 5.59 3.50 -16.67
CA ILE A 19 5.41 4.95 -16.76
C ILE A 19 5.18 5.32 -18.23
N PRO A 20 4.19 6.17 -18.56
CA PRO A 20 4.05 6.69 -19.91
C PRO A 20 5.25 7.58 -20.26
N SER A 21 5.87 7.32 -21.41
CA SER A 21 6.98 8.09 -21.96
C SER A 21 6.56 8.77 -23.26
N ASP A 22 7.29 9.81 -23.65
CA ASP A 22 6.93 10.65 -24.80
C ASP A 22 6.82 9.82 -26.10
N GLY A 23 5.75 10.04 -26.86
CA GLY A 23 5.46 9.30 -28.10
C GLY A 23 4.65 8.00 -27.95
N GLY A 24 3.85 7.83 -26.89
CA GLY A 24 2.90 6.71 -26.74
C GLY A 24 3.52 5.37 -26.35
N LYS A 25 4.80 5.39 -25.93
CA LYS A 25 5.51 4.21 -25.43
C LYS A 25 5.46 4.20 -23.90
N THR A 26 5.46 3.00 -23.32
CA THR A 26 5.58 2.84 -21.87
C THR A 26 7.00 2.42 -21.51
N GLN A 27 7.54 2.99 -20.44
CA GLN A 27 8.82 2.61 -19.86
C GLN A 27 8.57 1.78 -18.60
N LYS A 28 9.05 0.53 -18.60
CA LYS A 28 9.00 -0.31 -17.41
C LYS A 28 10.08 0.15 -16.43
N VAL A 29 9.67 0.60 -15.27
CA VAL A 29 10.54 0.94 -14.14
C VAL A 29 10.43 -0.17 -13.10
N THR A 30 11.55 -0.54 -12.50
CA THR A 30 11.59 -1.57 -11.45
C THR A 30 12.57 -1.15 -10.38
N PHE A 31 12.15 -1.24 -9.12
CA PHE A 31 12.97 -0.88 -7.96
C PHE A 31 12.60 -1.78 -6.78
N SER A 32 13.48 -1.88 -5.81
CA SER A 32 13.29 -2.71 -4.62
C SER A 32 12.78 -1.86 -3.45
N VAL A 33 11.88 -2.40 -2.63
CA VAL A 33 11.44 -1.75 -1.39
C VAL A 33 11.40 -2.74 -0.23
N VAL A 34 11.46 -2.21 0.99
CA VAL A 34 11.44 -2.98 2.24
C VAL A 34 10.10 -2.78 2.93
N PHE A 35 9.39 -3.89 3.14
CA PHE A 35 8.11 -3.94 3.82
C PHE A 35 8.24 -4.54 5.21
N LYS A 36 7.39 -4.12 6.14
CA LYS A 36 7.19 -4.84 7.40
C LYS A 36 6.29 -6.05 7.17
N MET A 37 6.66 -7.18 7.76
CA MET A 37 5.76 -8.33 7.86
C MET A 37 4.69 -7.99 8.89
N LEU A 38 3.46 -7.92 8.44
CA LEU A 38 2.28 -7.85 9.30
C LEU A 38 2.04 -9.21 9.96
N ALA A 39 1.41 -9.21 11.13
CA ALA A 39 0.82 -10.43 11.68
C ALA A 39 -0.43 -10.82 10.86
N ALA A 40 -0.86 -12.08 10.92
CA ALA A 40 -1.99 -12.57 10.12
C ALA A 40 -3.28 -11.75 10.35
N SER A 41 -3.55 -11.33 11.60
CA SER A 41 -4.68 -10.45 11.95
C SER A 41 -4.56 -9.06 11.32
N GLU A 42 -3.38 -8.44 11.40
CA GLU A 42 -3.08 -7.12 10.82
C GLU A 42 -3.19 -7.15 9.29
N TYR A 43 -2.68 -8.20 8.65
CA TYR A 43 -2.80 -8.38 7.22
C TYR A 43 -4.26 -8.54 6.79
N LYS A 44 -5.06 -9.32 7.55
CA LYS A 44 -6.49 -9.48 7.27
C LYS A 44 -7.23 -8.15 7.42
N GLU A 45 -6.90 -7.35 8.43
CA GLU A 45 -7.50 -6.03 8.63
C GLU A 45 -7.13 -5.07 7.49
N LEU A 46 -5.84 -5.01 7.12
CA LEU A 46 -5.37 -4.19 6.01
C LEU A 46 -6.01 -4.59 4.67
N ASN A 47 -6.07 -5.90 4.39
CA ASN A 47 -6.70 -6.42 3.18
C ASN A 47 -8.22 -6.14 3.16
N SER A 48 -8.86 -6.19 4.34
CA SER A 48 -10.27 -5.80 4.46
C SER A 48 -10.46 -4.32 4.18
N ARG A 49 -9.61 -3.43 4.73
CA ARG A 49 -9.66 -1.98 4.49
C ARG A 49 -9.44 -1.61 3.02
N ILE A 50 -8.54 -2.31 2.32
CA ILE A 50 -8.26 -2.06 0.90
C ILE A 50 -9.31 -2.67 -0.01
N ALA A 51 -9.85 -3.86 0.33
CA ALA A 51 -11.00 -4.42 -0.36
C ALA A 51 -12.23 -3.51 -0.23
N LEU A 52 -12.40 -2.85 0.92
CA LEU A 52 -13.43 -1.84 1.17
C LEU A 52 -13.21 -0.57 0.34
N SER A 53 -11.95 -0.22 0.04
CA SER A 53 -11.58 0.96 -0.76
C SER A 53 -11.65 0.72 -2.28
N ASN A 54 -11.11 -0.40 -2.77
CA ASN A 54 -11.10 -0.79 -4.20
C ASN A 54 -12.45 -1.26 -4.73
N ALA A 55 -13.30 -1.83 -3.87
CA ALA A 55 -14.69 -2.02 -4.23
C ALA A 55 -15.31 -0.63 -4.26
N ASN A 56 -15.51 -0.08 -5.46
CA ASN A 56 -16.41 1.03 -5.72
C ASN A 56 -17.78 0.73 -5.11
N HIS A 57 -17.93 1.08 -3.84
CA HIS A 57 -19.00 1.80 -3.15
C HIS A 57 -20.47 1.40 -3.39
N ALA A 58 -20.93 0.98 -4.56
CA ALA A 58 -22.34 0.77 -4.82
C ALA A 58 -22.93 -0.39 -3.99
N ALA A 59 -22.33 -1.59 -4.06
CA ALA A 59 -22.93 -2.78 -3.46
C ALA A 59 -22.90 -2.79 -1.92
N LEU A 60 -21.90 -2.15 -1.31
CA LEU A 60 -21.74 -2.11 0.15
C LEU A 60 -22.41 -0.87 0.75
N ILE A 61 -22.44 0.28 0.05
CA ILE A 61 -23.35 1.38 0.43
C ILE A 61 -24.79 0.89 0.36
N GLU A 62 -25.19 0.16 -0.68
CA GLU A 62 -26.55 -0.38 -0.77
C GLU A 62 -26.87 -1.30 0.41
N LYS A 63 -25.92 -2.17 0.81
CA LYS A 63 -26.09 -3.06 1.96
C LYS A 63 -26.13 -2.31 3.29
N LEU A 64 -25.21 -1.36 3.52
CA LEU A 64 -25.18 -0.53 4.73
C LEU A 64 -26.38 0.42 4.80
N VAL A 65 -26.81 1.00 3.69
CA VAL A 65 -28.01 1.84 3.61
C VAL A 65 -29.26 0.99 3.86
N ALA A 66 -29.33 -0.24 3.33
CA ALA A 66 -30.42 -1.16 3.63
C ALA A 66 -30.47 -1.52 5.12
N GLU A 67 -29.34 -1.84 5.73
CA GLU A 67 -29.25 -2.18 7.16
C GLU A 67 -29.51 -0.96 8.08
N GLN A 68 -29.13 0.25 7.67
CA GLN A 68 -29.40 1.49 8.44
C GLN A 68 -30.85 1.97 8.28
N LYS A 69 -31.49 1.71 7.12
CA LYS A 69 -32.91 2.04 6.85
C LYS A 69 -33.87 1.26 7.75
N GLU A 70 -33.49 0.07 8.20
CA GLU A 70 -34.27 -0.72 9.18
C GLU A 70 -34.09 -0.22 10.62
N ARG A 71 -33.05 0.58 10.91
CA ARG A 71 -32.65 0.93 12.28
C ARG A 71 -32.90 2.37 12.70
N SER A 72 -33.00 3.33 11.78
CA SER A 72 -33.43 4.70 12.13
C SER A 72 -33.80 5.51 10.89
N GLY A 73 -34.96 6.16 10.90
CA GLY A 73 -35.49 7.00 9.82
C GLY A 73 -34.78 8.34 9.65
N ALA A 74 -33.45 8.36 9.55
CA ALA A 74 -32.65 9.55 9.31
C ALA A 74 -32.42 9.78 7.79
N PRO A 75 -32.39 11.03 7.31
CA PRO A 75 -32.13 11.35 5.90
C PRO A 75 -30.71 10.93 5.48
N LEU A 76 -30.57 10.47 4.24
CA LEU A 76 -29.33 10.02 3.59
C LEU A 76 -28.36 11.18 3.31
N THR A 77 -27.99 11.96 4.33
CA THR A 77 -26.94 12.97 4.22
C THR A 77 -25.59 12.29 4.45
N GLU A 78 -24.92 12.00 3.33
CA GLU A 78 -23.45 11.95 3.20
C GLU A 78 -22.74 11.11 4.28
N ILE A 79 -22.75 9.79 4.09
CA ILE A 79 -21.85 8.91 4.84
C ILE A 79 -20.41 9.33 4.47
N PRO A 80 -19.58 9.78 5.44
CA PRO A 80 -18.19 10.09 5.14
C PRO A 80 -17.52 8.80 4.67
N LEU A 81 -17.05 8.81 3.42
CA LEU A 81 -16.34 7.68 2.85
C LEU A 81 -15.12 7.39 3.73
N PRO A 82 -14.87 6.15 4.17
CA PRO A 82 -13.58 5.80 4.74
C PRO A 82 -12.54 5.86 3.61
N GLU A 83 -11.89 7.01 3.47
CA GLU A 83 -10.90 7.35 2.44
C GLU A 83 -9.55 6.64 2.67
N CYS A 84 -9.59 5.30 2.82
CA CYS A 84 -8.40 4.47 2.90
C CYS A 84 -7.68 4.49 1.56
N THR A 85 -6.85 5.52 1.38
CA THR A 85 -6.07 5.79 0.17
C THR A 85 -4.86 4.85 0.13
N ASP A 86 -4.35 4.50 -1.05
CA ASP A 86 -3.12 3.70 -1.21
C ASP A 86 -1.96 4.24 -0.36
N ARG A 87 -1.91 5.56 -0.18
CA ARG A 87 -0.95 6.27 0.69
C ARG A 87 -0.98 5.80 2.14
N ASP A 88 -2.16 5.63 2.74
CA ASP A 88 -2.28 5.16 4.12
C ASP A 88 -1.74 3.73 4.25
N THR A 89 -2.07 2.89 3.27
CA THR A 89 -1.55 1.51 3.19
C THR A 89 -0.02 1.52 3.11
N ILE A 90 0.55 2.33 2.23
CA ILE A 90 2.00 2.41 2.03
C ILE A 90 2.68 2.92 3.30
N ASN A 91 2.16 3.98 3.93
CA ASN A 91 2.67 4.47 5.21
C ASN A 91 2.60 3.40 6.32
N ALA A 92 1.58 2.55 6.30
CA ALA A 92 1.47 1.47 7.25
C ALA A 92 2.51 0.37 7.00
N VAL A 93 2.78 -0.05 5.76
CA VAL A 93 3.56 -1.26 5.48
C VAL A 93 5.02 -1.02 5.06
N LEU A 94 5.31 0.13 4.46
CA LEU A 94 6.63 0.45 3.92
C LEU A 94 7.55 0.96 5.03
N VAL A 95 8.75 0.38 5.14
CA VAL A 95 9.71 0.71 6.19
C VAL A 95 11.10 1.05 5.65
N GLY A 96 11.30 0.99 4.33
CA GLY A 96 12.57 1.33 3.71
C GLY A 96 12.52 1.24 2.19
N PHE A 97 13.48 1.90 1.54
CA PHE A 97 13.77 1.73 0.13
C PHE A 97 14.95 0.76 -0.07
N GLY A 98 14.95 0.06 -1.19
CA GLY A 98 16.12 -0.72 -1.61
C GLY A 98 17.20 0.18 -2.21
N ALA A 99 18.44 -0.32 -2.23
CA ALA A 99 19.59 0.41 -2.77
C ALA A 99 19.47 0.74 -4.27
N ASP A 100 18.56 0.06 -4.98
CA ASP A 100 18.26 0.29 -6.40
C ASP A 100 17.44 1.57 -6.64
N LEU A 101 16.83 2.15 -5.59
CA LEU A 101 16.10 3.40 -5.71
C LEU A 101 17.09 4.56 -5.53
N LEU A 102 17.42 5.22 -6.65
CA LEU A 102 18.40 6.29 -6.70
C LEU A 102 17.72 7.63 -7.00
N ASP A 103 18.28 8.71 -6.47
CA ASP A 103 17.90 10.08 -6.84
C ASP A 103 18.53 10.51 -8.17
N GLU A 104 18.24 11.73 -8.64
CA GLU A 104 18.80 12.33 -9.86
C GLU A 104 20.34 12.28 -9.91
N ASP A 105 20.99 12.41 -8.75
CA ASP A 105 22.44 12.32 -8.58
C ASP A 105 23.00 10.88 -8.50
N LYS A 106 22.19 9.86 -8.82
CA LYS A 106 22.53 8.42 -8.72
C LYS A 106 22.93 7.97 -7.31
N THR A 107 22.48 8.70 -6.31
CA THR A 107 22.73 8.37 -4.90
C THR A 107 21.54 7.58 -4.35
N PRO A 108 21.76 6.52 -3.55
CA PRO A 108 20.68 5.78 -2.91
C PRO A 108 19.76 6.70 -2.13
N LEU A 109 18.46 6.63 -2.44
CA LEU A 109 17.45 7.47 -1.86
C LEU A 109 17.20 7.02 -0.41
N GLU A 110 17.39 7.95 0.53
CA GLU A 110 17.09 7.66 1.94
C GLU A 110 15.58 7.54 2.16
N PHE A 111 15.18 6.61 3.04
CA PHE A 111 13.79 6.45 3.41
C PHE A 111 13.36 7.57 4.37
N ASN A 112 12.63 8.55 3.83
CA ASN A 112 12.03 9.64 4.58
C ASN A 112 10.68 10.03 3.95
N GLU A 113 9.86 10.79 4.68
CA GLU A 113 8.52 11.19 4.23
C GLU A 113 8.54 12.02 2.94
N PHE A 114 9.56 12.85 2.74
CA PHE A 114 9.71 13.70 1.57
C PHE A 114 9.97 12.89 0.28
N ASN A 115 10.90 11.94 0.36
CA ASN A 115 11.24 11.03 -0.73
C ASN A 115 10.09 10.05 -1.02
N LEU A 116 9.36 9.65 0.02
CA LEU A 116 8.15 8.86 -0.14
C LEU A 116 7.06 9.64 -0.89
N ASP A 117 6.81 10.89 -0.49
CA ASP A 117 5.82 11.75 -1.17
C ASP A 117 6.11 11.87 -2.67
N ARG A 118 7.37 12.22 -3.01
CA ARG A 118 7.85 12.28 -4.40
C ARG A 118 7.66 10.98 -5.16
N LEU A 119 7.92 9.85 -4.52
CA LEU A 119 7.73 8.52 -5.13
C LEU A 119 6.25 8.23 -5.40
N LEU A 120 5.34 8.69 -4.53
CA LEU A 120 3.90 8.53 -4.67
C LEU A 120 3.28 9.49 -5.70
N GLU A 121 3.92 10.63 -5.97
CA GLU A 121 3.53 11.53 -7.06
C GLU A 121 3.68 10.88 -8.45
N VAL A 122 4.57 9.89 -8.57
CA VAL A 122 4.75 9.15 -9.83
C VAL A 122 3.51 8.31 -10.12
N ASN A 123 2.89 8.58 -11.28
CA ASN A 123 1.65 7.92 -11.69
C ASN A 123 1.80 6.38 -11.67
N GLY A 124 0.87 5.71 -11.00
CA GLY A 124 0.83 4.25 -10.88
C GLY A 124 1.85 3.65 -9.89
N CYS A 125 2.74 4.46 -9.31
CA CYS A 125 3.75 3.97 -8.36
C CYS A 125 3.11 3.49 -7.05
N ALA A 126 2.21 4.28 -6.47
CA ALA A 126 1.49 3.92 -5.25
C ALA A 126 0.79 2.56 -5.38
N GLN A 127 -0.02 2.39 -6.43
CA GLN A 127 -0.73 1.14 -6.72
C GLN A 127 0.23 -0.04 -6.94
N ALA A 128 1.37 0.19 -7.60
CA ALA A 128 2.37 -0.85 -7.84
C ALA A 128 3.06 -1.31 -6.55
N ILE A 129 3.37 -0.38 -5.64
CA ILE A 129 3.93 -0.71 -4.32
C ILE A 129 2.94 -1.57 -3.55
N VAL A 130 1.68 -1.16 -3.47
CA VAL A 130 0.61 -1.89 -2.78
C VAL A 130 0.40 -3.27 -3.40
N SER A 131 0.30 -3.36 -4.73
CA SER A 131 0.11 -4.64 -5.43
C SER A 131 1.29 -5.60 -5.24
N SER A 132 2.52 -5.07 -5.27
CA SER A 132 3.75 -5.84 -5.02
C SER A 132 3.77 -6.37 -3.58
N PHE A 133 3.37 -5.55 -2.59
CA PHE A 133 3.24 -5.99 -1.21
C PHE A 133 2.31 -7.20 -1.10
N PHE A 134 1.07 -7.12 -1.59
CA PHE A 134 0.10 -8.22 -1.47
C PHE A 134 0.55 -9.49 -2.19
N LYS A 135 1.12 -9.33 -3.39
CA LYS A 135 1.61 -10.44 -4.19
C LYS A 135 2.71 -11.21 -3.44
N HIS A 136 3.74 -10.48 -2.98
CA HIS A 136 4.89 -11.11 -2.36
C HIS A 136 4.66 -11.48 -0.89
N TYR A 137 3.75 -10.81 -0.19
CA TYR A 137 3.39 -11.17 1.18
C TYR A 137 2.75 -12.57 1.25
N ALA A 138 1.88 -12.92 0.29
CA ALA A 138 1.29 -14.26 0.21
C ALA A 138 2.31 -15.37 -0.13
N GLU A 139 3.42 -15.01 -0.79
CA GLU A 139 4.50 -15.92 -1.13
C GLU A 139 5.52 -16.10 0.01
N GLN A 140 5.52 -15.23 1.02
CA GLN A 140 6.40 -15.39 2.17
C GLN A 140 5.94 -16.59 3.01
N PRO A 141 6.84 -17.51 3.39
CA PRO A 141 6.49 -18.59 4.30
C PRO A 141 6.01 -17.96 5.62
N ALA A 142 4.78 -18.29 6.02
CA ALA A 142 4.24 -17.86 7.30
C ALA A 142 5.18 -18.34 8.42
N LYS A 143 5.97 -17.43 8.98
CA LYS A 143 6.68 -17.68 10.24
C LYS A 143 5.63 -17.61 11.34
N ASN A 144 4.98 -18.76 11.56
CA ASN A 144 4.03 -19.00 12.64
C ASN A 144 4.75 -19.63 13.83
#